data_AF-A0A7S1ZMV4-F1
#
_entry.id   AF-A0A7S1ZMV4-F1
#
_cell.length_a   1.000
_cell.length_b   1.000
_cell.length_c   1.000
_cell.angle_alpha   90.00
_cell.angle_beta   90.00
_cell.angle_gamma   90.00
#
_symmetry.space_group_name_H-M   'P 1'
#
loop_
_entity.id
_entity.type
_entity.pdbx_description
1 polymer ?
#
loop_
_entity_poly.entity_id
_entity_poly.type
_entity_poly.pdbx_seq_one_letter_code
_entity_poly.pdbx_strand_id
1 'polypeptide(L)'
;FNSGAAGYVLSRRTMSDLVRKWDEGDARCLAENAPKWLQGNPGLVTAKCLRESMHVNAVDTRAEGGRHVFHAFGLVRTVSGKVDEWYLNKHRHLVAVFGPDGLGHQHMPLKGVECCSSKTVSFHYVETLETLALYEVQQRLKRNPAMSDKELKGAMVELWPDRGGVGGYSHPPPGKNK
;
A
#
# COMPACT_ATOMS: atom_id res chain seq x y z
N PHE A 1 1.75 12.50 1.09
CA PHE A 1 1.27 11.54 2.12
C PHE A 1 0.64 10.38 1.39
N ASN A 2 0.95 9.14 1.78
CA ASN A 2 0.37 7.94 1.17
C ASN A 2 -1.11 7.82 1.59
N SER A 3 -1.99 8.62 0.98
CA SER A 3 -3.43 8.52 1.22
C SER A 3 -4.05 7.56 0.20
N GLY A 4 -4.59 6.46 0.70
CA GLY A 4 -5.34 5.49 -0.10
C GLY A 4 -5.44 4.11 0.55
N ALA A 5 -5.48 4.06 1.89
CA ALA A 5 -5.49 2.84 2.69
C ALA A 5 -4.36 1.80 2.40
N ALA A 6 -3.40 2.15 1.53
CA ALA A 6 -2.14 1.45 1.34
C ALA A 6 -1.30 1.41 2.62
N GLY A 7 -1.53 2.34 3.55
CA GLY A 7 -0.86 2.39 4.86
C GLY A 7 0.30 3.38 4.91
N TYR A 8 0.82 3.54 6.12
CA TYR A 8 1.99 4.36 6.43
C TYR A 8 2.64 3.82 7.71
N VAL A 9 3.89 4.18 7.96
CA VAL A 9 4.61 3.82 9.19
C VAL A 9 4.98 5.09 9.92
N LEU A 10 4.73 5.10 11.24
CA LEU A 10 5.14 6.16 12.15
C LEU A 10 6.12 5.61 13.17
N SER A 11 7.08 6.43 13.59
CA SER A 11 7.91 6.08 14.74
C SER A 11 7.08 6.10 16.02
N ARG A 12 7.52 5.37 17.06
CA ARG A 12 6.88 5.42 18.38
C ARG A 12 6.75 6.84 18.92
N ARG A 13 7.80 7.65 18.77
CA ARG A 13 7.80 9.05 19.19
C ARG A 13 6.72 9.86 18.47
N THR A 14 6.64 9.71 17.15
CA THR A 14 5.62 10.39 16.33
C THR A 14 4.20 9.99 16.75
N MET A 15 3.97 8.71 17.07
CA MET A 15 2.67 8.27 17.59
C MET A 15 2.36 8.88 18.96
N SER A 16 3.34 8.92 19.88
CA SER A 16 3.16 9.54 21.20
C SER A 16 2.83 11.03 21.09
N ASP A 17 3.51 11.76 20.21
CA ASP A 17 3.22 13.17 19.96
C ASP A 17 1.84 13.37 19.33
N LEU A 18 1.40 12.47 18.43
CA LEU A 18 0.07 12.51 17.83
C LEU A 18 -1.04 12.30 18.88
N VAL A 19 -0.89 11.31 19.76
CA VAL A 19 -1.84 11.04 20.86
C VAL A 19 -1.92 12.25 21.79
N ARG A 20 -0.78 12.83 22.16
CA ARG A 20 -0.76 14.05 22.97
C ARG A 20 -1.52 15.21 22.31
N LYS A 21 -1.42 15.37 20.99
CA LYS A 21 -2.17 16.42 20.26
C LYS A 21 -3.68 16.17 20.25
N TRP A 22 -4.12 14.91 20.27
CA TRP A 22 -5.52 14.58 20.47
C TRP A 22 -5.99 14.88 21.89
N ASP A 23 -5.21 14.51 22.90
CA ASP A 23 -5.54 14.76 24.32
C ASP A 23 -5.57 16.26 24.65
N GLU A 24 -4.69 17.05 24.04
CA GLU A 24 -4.67 18.53 24.13
C GLU A 24 -5.83 19.19 23.38
N GLY A 25 -6.61 18.44 22.59
CA GLY A 25 -7.70 18.97 21.78
C GLY A 25 -7.25 19.87 20.63
N ASP A 26 -6.07 19.63 20.03
CA ASP A 26 -5.58 20.47 18.94
C ASP A 26 -6.53 20.38 17.74
N ALA A 27 -7.17 21.51 17.40
CA ALA A 27 -8.15 21.60 16.32
C ALA A 27 -7.62 21.15 14.95
N ARG A 28 -6.31 21.19 14.71
CA ARG A 28 -5.69 20.71 13.47
C ARG A 28 -5.58 19.19 13.40
N CYS A 29 -5.72 18.52 14.53
CA CYS A 29 -5.56 17.07 14.69
C CYS A 29 -6.87 16.31 14.88
N LEU A 30 -7.98 17.04 15.06
CA LEU A 30 -9.30 16.47 15.25
C LEU A 30 -10.11 16.50 13.95
N ALA A 31 -10.63 15.34 13.53
CA ALA A 31 -11.39 15.23 12.28
C ALA A 31 -12.67 16.07 12.33
N GLU A 32 -13.38 16.11 13.46
CA GLU A 32 -14.61 16.90 13.66
C GLU A 32 -14.44 18.40 13.37
N ASN A 33 -13.23 18.93 13.58
CA ASN A 33 -12.89 20.33 13.33
C ASN A 33 -12.44 20.59 11.88
N ALA A 34 -12.33 19.53 11.06
CA ALA A 34 -11.97 19.63 9.66
C ALA A 34 -13.20 19.86 8.76
N PRO A 35 -13.03 20.44 7.56
CA PRO A 35 -14.10 20.48 6.56
C PRO A 35 -14.65 19.09 6.24
N LYS A 36 -15.95 18.99 5.92
CA LYS A 36 -16.65 17.71 5.65
C LYS A 36 -15.94 16.81 4.64
N TRP A 37 -15.32 17.38 3.61
CA TRP A 37 -14.56 16.61 2.63
C TRP A 37 -13.33 15.94 3.27
N LEU A 38 -12.65 16.61 4.20
CA LEU A 38 -11.46 16.09 4.88
C LEU A 38 -11.84 15.08 5.96
N GLN A 39 -13.01 15.24 6.60
CA GLN A 39 -13.58 14.26 7.54
C GLN A 39 -13.72 12.87 6.91
N GLY A 40 -14.12 12.80 5.63
CA GLY A 40 -14.18 11.54 4.87
C GLY A 40 -12.81 10.98 4.47
N ASN A 41 -11.71 11.65 4.82
CA ASN A 41 -10.35 11.31 4.44
C ASN A 41 -9.41 11.34 5.66
N PRO A 42 -9.53 10.37 6.60
CA PRO A 42 -8.80 10.38 7.87
C PRO A 42 -7.27 10.37 7.69
N GLY A 43 -6.76 9.78 6.61
CA GLY A 43 -5.34 9.85 6.27
C GLY A 43 -4.87 11.29 5.98
N LEU A 44 -5.69 12.10 5.31
CA LEU A 44 -5.36 13.50 5.04
C LEU A 44 -5.49 14.37 6.30
N VAL A 45 -6.45 14.10 7.19
CA VAL A 45 -6.51 14.73 8.53
C VAL A 45 -5.22 14.45 9.29
N THR A 46 -4.80 13.19 9.33
CA THR A 46 -3.56 12.78 10.01
C THR A 46 -2.34 13.47 9.40
N ALA A 47 -2.24 13.51 8.07
CA ALA A 47 -1.15 14.20 7.37
C ALA A 47 -1.10 15.71 7.70
N LYS A 48 -2.27 16.35 7.78
CA LYS A 48 -2.40 17.76 8.15
C LYS A 48 -1.90 18.00 9.57
N CYS A 49 -2.36 17.21 10.53
CA CYS A 49 -1.92 17.27 11.93
C CYS A 49 -0.40 17.14 12.05
N LEU A 50 0.18 16.10 11.44
CA LEU A 50 1.61 15.84 11.47
C LEU A 50 2.40 17.06 10.95
N ARG A 51 1.97 17.65 9.85
CA ARG A 51 2.64 18.80 9.25
C ARG A 51 2.48 20.07 10.07
N GLU A 52 1.25 20.40 10.48
CA GLU A 52 0.90 21.73 10.99
C GLU A 52 1.03 21.86 12.51
N SER A 53 0.91 20.77 13.26
CA SER A 53 1.04 20.77 14.72
C SER A 53 2.36 20.19 15.22
N MET A 54 3.01 19.36 14.41
CA MET A 54 4.21 18.62 14.81
C MET A 54 5.42 18.86 13.90
N HIS A 55 5.26 19.62 12.81
CA HIS A 55 6.31 19.88 11.82
C HIS A 55 6.93 18.61 11.21
N VAL A 56 6.15 17.53 11.15
CA VAL A 56 6.53 16.25 10.54
C VAL A 56 5.99 16.21 9.11
N ASN A 57 6.90 16.22 8.15
CA ASN A 57 6.56 16.12 6.74
C ASN A 57 6.49 14.66 6.30
N ALA A 58 5.46 14.32 5.51
CA ALA A 58 5.42 13.04 4.83
C ALA A 58 6.50 13.00 3.75
N VAL A 59 7.28 11.92 3.73
CA VAL A 59 8.30 11.68 2.71
C VAL A 59 7.75 10.81 1.59
N ASP A 60 8.35 10.91 0.41
CA ASP A 60 8.17 9.88 -0.61
C ASP A 60 8.67 8.54 -0.06
N THR A 61 7.88 7.49 -0.28
CA THR A 61 8.13 6.16 0.25
C THR A 61 8.53 5.16 -0.82
N ARG A 62 8.70 5.61 -2.07
CA ARG A 62 9.28 4.79 -3.13
C ARG A 62 10.71 4.40 -2.76
N ALA A 63 11.05 3.15 -3.00
CA ALA A 63 12.41 2.65 -2.90
C ALA A 63 13.21 3.01 -4.17
N GLU A 64 14.49 2.63 -4.20
CA GLU A 64 15.36 2.80 -5.36
C GLU A 64 14.71 2.29 -6.65
N GLY A 65 14.83 3.08 -7.72
CA GLY A 65 14.19 2.81 -9.01
C GLY A 65 12.69 3.15 -9.06
N GLY A 66 12.16 3.85 -8.05
CA GLY A 66 10.76 4.29 -8.02
C GLY A 66 9.78 3.20 -7.61
N ARG A 67 10.27 2.07 -7.11
CA ARG A 67 9.44 0.91 -6.74
C ARG A 67 8.60 1.20 -5.50
N HIS A 68 7.34 0.81 -5.52
CA HIS A 68 6.44 1.09 -4.42
C HIS A 68 6.73 0.19 -3.21
N VAL A 69 6.61 0.77 -2.01
CA VAL A 69 6.69 0.06 -0.72
C VAL A 69 5.30 -0.19 -0.13
N PHE A 70 4.38 0.76 -0.33
CA PHE A 70 2.98 0.67 0.06
C PHE A 70 2.12 0.60 -1.21
N HIS A 71 1.32 -0.45 -1.35
CA HIS A 71 0.58 -0.72 -2.59
C HIS A 71 -0.92 -0.44 -2.43
N ALA A 72 -1.50 0.32 -3.37
CA ALA A 72 -2.92 0.67 -3.37
C ALA A 72 -3.86 -0.50 -3.75
N PHE A 73 -3.31 -1.62 -4.21
CA PHE A 73 -4.04 -2.82 -4.61
C PHE A 73 -3.36 -4.07 -4.06
N GLY A 74 -4.07 -5.19 -4.06
CA GLY A 74 -3.56 -6.50 -3.68
C GLY A 74 -2.38 -6.96 -4.56
N LEU A 75 -1.59 -7.91 -4.06
CA LEU A 75 -0.37 -8.41 -4.72
C LEU A 75 -0.61 -8.77 -6.19
N VAL A 76 -1.63 -9.59 -6.47
CA VAL A 76 -1.88 -10.11 -7.83
C VAL A 76 -2.20 -8.99 -8.82
N ARG A 77 -3.04 -8.02 -8.43
CA ARG A 77 -3.39 -6.87 -9.28
C ARG A 77 -2.19 -5.96 -9.51
N THR A 78 -1.39 -5.73 -8.47
CA THR A 78 -0.18 -4.92 -8.51
C THR A 78 0.85 -5.51 -9.47
N VAL A 79 1.20 -6.80 -9.29
CA VAL A 79 2.18 -7.49 -10.13
C VAL A 79 1.69 -7.63 -11.57
N SER A 80 0.40 -7.94 -11.79
CA SER A 80 -0.16 -8.05 -13.15
C SER A 80 -0.41 -6.69 -13.82
N GLY A 81 -0.32 -5.59 -13.07
CA GLY A 81 -0.69 -4.26 -13.54
C GLY A 81 -2.16 -4.12 -13.93
N LYS A 82 -3.03 -5.02 -13.48
CA LYS A 82 -4.49 -4.97 -13.70
C LYS A 82 -5.15 -4.13 -12.61
N VAL A 83 -4.73 -2.88 -12.51
CA VAL A 83 -5.25 -1.88 -11.57
C VAL A 83 -6.37 -1.06 -12.20
N ASP A 84 -7.11 -0.31 -11.40
CA ASP A 84 -8.24 0.47 -11.91
C ASP A 84 -7.75 1.70 -12.70
N GLU A 85 -8.56 2.13 -13.68
CA GLU A 85 -8.24 3.28 -14.54
C GLU A 85 -8.10 4.58 -13.75
N TRP A 86 -8.87 4.75 -12.66
CA TRP A 86 -8.73 5.94 -11.81
C TRP A 86 -7.31 6.06 -11.24
N TYR A 87 -6.67 4.94 -10.91
CA TYR A 87 -5.32 4.94 -10.35
C TYR A 87 -4.29 5.31 -11.42
N LEU A 88 -4.43 4.75 -12.63
CA LEU A 88 -3.60 5.13 -13.77
C LEU A 88 -3.76 6.61 -14.12
N ASN A 89 -4.98 7.14 -14.09
CA ASN A 89 -5.26 8.56 -14.29
C ASN A 89 -4.60 9.45 -13.23
N LYS A 90 -4.64 9.05 -11.96
CA LYS A 90 -3.95 9.77 -10.89
C LYS A 90 -2.45 9.83 -11.14
N HIS A 91 -1.83 8.71 -11.51
CA HIS A 91 -0.41 8.66 -11.81
C HIS A 91 -0.03 9.49 -13.06
N ARG A 92 -0.84 9.43 -14.13
CA ARG A 92 -0.67 10.30 -15.30
C ARG A 92 -0.76 11.78 -14.94
N HIS A 93 -1.69 12.16 -14.08
CA HIS A 93 -1.79 13.52 -13.58
C HIS A 93 -0.57 13.94 -12.78
N LEU A 94 -0.02 13.06 -11.93
CA LEU A 94 1.22 13.33 -11.21
C LEU A 94 2.41 13.54 -12.17
N VAL A 95 2.54 12.72 -13.22
CA VAL A 95 3.54 12.95 -14.29
C VAL A 95 3.36 14.32 -14.92
N ALA A 96 2.13 14.72 -15.24
CA ALA A 96 1.87 16.00 -15.90
C ALA A 96 2.18 17.21 -15.00
N VAL A 97 1.93 17.11 -13.70
CA VAL A 97 2.13 18.21 -12.74
C VAL A 97 3.59 18.31 -12.29
N PHE A 98 4.24 17.19 -12.01
CA PHE A 98 5.57 17.16 -11.40
C PHE A 98 6.69 16.83 -12.40
N GLY A 99 6.36 16.43 -13.62
CA GLY A 99 7.35 15.93 -14.59
C GLY A 99 7.94 14.59 -14.15
N PRO A 100 9.01 14.10 -14.81
CA PRO A 100 9.89 13.12 -14.18
C PRO A 100 10.52 13.75 -12.94
N ASP A 101 10.45 13.08 -11.78
CA ASP A 101 11.09 13.64 -10.60
C ASP A 101 12.62 13.69 -10.80
N GLY A 102 13.29 14.61 -10.10
CA GLY A 102 14.75 14.77 -10.17
C GLY A 102 15.55 13.55 -9.66
N LEU A 103 14.86 12.48 -9.29
CA LEU A 103 15.41 11.20 -8.84
C LEU A 103 15.26 10.10 -9.91
N GLY A 104 14.72 10.43 -11.09
CA GLY A 104 14.52 9.49 -12.20
C GLY A 104 13.39 8.49 -11.95
N HIS A 105 12.57 8.68 -10.92
CA HIS A 105 11.43 7.80 -10.67
C HIS A 105 10.32 8.10 -11.67
N GLN A 106 9.84 7.03 -12.29
CA GLN A 106 8.61 7.09 -13.05
C GLN A 106 7.44 7.22 -12.08
N HIS A 107 6.60 8.24 -12.27
CA HIS A 107 5.33 8.28 -11.56
C HIS A 107 4.34 7.27 -12.11
N MET A 108 4.64 6.52 -13.17
CA MET A 108 3.74 5.46 -13.63
C MET A 108 3.96 4.17 -12.82
N PRO A 109 2.88 3.45 -12.44
CA PRO A 109 3.03 2.17 -11.75
C PRO A 109 3.79 1.16 -12.60
N LEU A 110 4.83 0.58 -12.01
CA LEU A 110 5.59 -0.53 -12.60
C LEU A 110 4.81 -1.85 -12.46
N LYS A 111 5.16 -2.86 -13.25
CA LYS A 111 4.51 -4.18 -13.30
C LYS A 111 5.54 -5.30 -13.15
N GLY A 112 5.08 -6.53 -12.98
CA GLY A 112 5.95 -7.69 -12.82
C GLY A 112 6.82 -7.56 -11.57
N VAL A 113 8.06 -8.04 -11.64
CA VAL A 113 9.02 -7.91 -10.53
C VAL A 113 9.37 -6.45 -10.21
N GLU A 114 9.25 -5.56 -11.21
CA GLU A 114 9.59 -4.14 -11.05
C GLU A 114 8.53 -3.33 -10.31
N CYS A 115 7.30 -3.85 -10.12
CA CYS A 115 6.26 -3.15 -9.36
C CYS A 115 6.69 -2.79 -7.93
N CYS A 116 7.54 -3.64 -7.37
CA CYS A 116 7.51 -3.89 -5.95
C CYS A 116 8.91 -3.84 -5.38
N SER A 117 9.08 -3.02 -4.34
CA SER A 117 10.32 -2.97 -3.60
C SER A 117 10.57 -4.29 -2.86
N SER A 118 11.83 -4.70 -2.72
CA SER A 118 12.22 -5.76 -1.78
C SER A 118 11.92 -5.39 -0.32
N LYS A 119 11.66 -4.11 -0.06
CA LYS A 119 11.23 -3.57 1.24
C LYS A 119 9.71 -3.30 1.29
N THR A 120 8.91 -3.99 0.47
CA THR A 120 7.45 -3.84 0.48
C THR A 120 6.89 -4.06 1.89
N VAL A 121 5.99 -3.18 2.32
CA VAL A 121 5.38 -3.17 3.65
C VAL A 121 3.95 -3.67 3.62
N SER A 122 3.14 -3.24 2.65
CA SER A 122 1.70 -3.51 2.67
C SER A 122 1.05 -3.45 1.29
N PHE A 123 -0.09 -4.14 1.19
CA PHE A 123 -1.01 -4.13 0.06
C PHE A 123 -2.41 -3.81 0.58
N HIS A 124 -3.16 -2.98 -0.14
CA HIS A 124 -4.56 -2.66 0.16
C HIS A 124 -5.53 -3.57 -0.60
N TYR A 125 -6.80 -3.61 -0.21
CA TYR A 125 -7.83 -4.50 -0.77
C TYR A 125 -7.41 -5.99 -0.77
N VAL A 126 -6.72 -6.42 0.29
CA VAL A 126 -6.37 -7.82 0.51
C VAL A 126 -7.34 -8.39 1.53
N GLU A 127 -8.08 -9.41 1.14
CA GLU A 127 -9.06 -10.06 2.00
C GLU A 127 -8.37 -10.92 3.08
N THR A 128 -9.12 -11.27 4.13
CA THR A 128 -8.59 -12.09 5.24
C THR A 128 -8.01 -13.41 4.73
N LEU A 129 -8.70 -14.11 3.83
CA LEU A 129 -8.21 -15.39 3.29
C LEU A 129 -6.97 -15.23 2.40
N GLU A 130 -6.88 -14.14 1.62
CA GLU A 130 -5.67 -13.83 0.85
C GLU A 130 -4.49 -13.52 1.78
N THR A 131 -4.75 -12.82 2.88
CA THR A 131 -3.74 -12.52 3.91
C THR A 131 -3.21 -13.80 4.54
N LEU A 132 -4.09 -14.74 4.89
CA LEU A 132 -3.71 -16.04 5.44
C LEU A 132 -2.91 -16.87 4.43
N ALA A 133 -3.34 -16.88 3.16
CA ALA A 133 -2.62 -17.57 2.08
C ALA A 133 -1.20 -17.01 1.90
N LEU A 134 -1.05 -15.68 1.83
CA LEU A 134 0.24 -15.01 1.71
C LEU A 134 1.14 -15.27 2.92
N TYR A 135 0.57 -15.24 4.12
CA TYR A 135 1.31 -15.56 5.34
C TYR A 135 1.84 -16.99 5.31
N GLU A 136 1.00 -17.98 4.98
CA GLU A 136 1.43 -19.37 4.93
C GLU A 136 2.49 -19.62 3.84
N VAL A 137 2.37 -19.01 2.65
CA VAL A 137 3.42 -19.03 1.62
C VAL A 137 4.74 -18.51 2.19
N GLN A 138 4.72 -17.39 2.90
CA GLN A 138 5.91 -16.83 3.54
C GLN A 138 6.50 -17.79 4.59
N GLN A 139 5.66 -18.45 5.41
CA GLN A 139 6.13 -19.42 6.39
C GLN A 139 6.76 -20.65 5.73
N ARG A 140 6.17 -21.15 4.63
CA ARG A 140 6.76 -22.27 3.86
C ARG A 140 8.13 -21.89 3.27
N LEU A 141 8.27 -20.69 2.70
CA LEU A 141 9.56 -20.21 2.19
C LEU A 141 10.61 -20.03 3.31
N LYS A 142 10.21 -19.54 4.49
CA LYS A 142 11.11 -19.45 5.65
C LYS A 142 11.59 -20.82 6.15
N ARG A 143 10.71 -21.83 6.12
CA ARG A 143 11.04 -23.21 6.51
C ARG A 143 11.87 -23.95 5.46
N ASN A 144 11.71 -23.60 4.18
CA ASN A 144 12.50 -24.13 3.07
C ASN A 144 13.02 -22.99 2.17
N PRO A 145 14.14 -22.33 2.53
CA PRO A 145 14.71 -21.26 1.71
C PRO A 145 15.21 -21.70 0.34
N ALA A 146 15.42 -23.01 0.13
CA ALA A 146 15.84 -23.59 -1.15
C ALA A 146 14.65 -23.98 -2.04
N MET A 147 13.42 -23.64 -1.65
CA MET A 147 12.22 -23.85 -2.45
C MET A 147 12.38 -23.24 -3.84
N SER A 148 12.21 -24.05 -4.87
CA SER A 148 12.26 -23.60 -6.26
C SER A 148 11.07 -22.72 -6.61
N ASP A 149 11.20 -21.88 -7.63
CA ASP A 149 10.10 -21.04 -8.14
C ASP A 149 8.87 -21.86 -8.53
N LYS A 150 9.07 -23.10 -9.01
CA LYS A 150 7.97 -24.02 -9.36
C LYS A 150 7.19 -24.44 -8.12
N GLU A 151 7.88 -24.80 -7.05
CA GLU A 151 7.27 -25.17 -5.77
C GLU A 151 6.59 -23.96 -5.12
N LEU A 152 7.24 -22.79 -5.15
CA LEU A 152 6.68 -21.54 -4.64
C LEU A 152 5.38 -21.18 -5.37
N LYS A 153 5.39 -21.24 -6.70
CA LYS A 153 4.18 -21.04 -7.51
C LYS A 153 3.10 -22.06 -7.17
N GLY A 154 3.46 -23.33 -7.00
CA GLY A 154 2.55 -24.39 -6.59
C GLY A 154 1.87 -24.06 -5.25
N ALA A 155 2.65 -23.68 -4.24
CA ALA A 155 2.14 -23.29 -2.93
C ALA A 155 1.23 -22.05 -3.01
N MET A 156 1.59 -21.04 -3.81
CA MET A 156 0.74 -19.86 -4.02
C MET A 156 -0.60 -20.23 -4.63
N VAL A 157 -0.65 -21.13 -5.62
CA VAL A 157 -1.89 -21.58 -6.27
C VAL A 157 -2.73 -22.46 -5.34
N GLU A 158 -2.09 -23.39 -4.63
CA GLU A 158 -2.71 -24.29 -3.65
C GLU A 158 -3.41 -23.50 -2.53
N LEU A 159 -2.71 -22.53 -1.94
CA LEU A 159 -3.16 -21.81 -0.74
C LEU A 159 -4.11 -20.66 -1.04
N TRP A 160 -4.12 -20.14 -2.26
CA TRP A 160 -4.98 -19.00 -2.59
C TRP A 160 -6.45 -19.35 -2.34
N PRO A 161 -7.29 -18.43 -1.85
CA PRO A 161 -8.72 -18.70 -1.72
C PRO A 161 -9.43 -18.86 -3.07
N ASP A 162 -10.51 -19.63 -3.08
CA ASP A 162 -11.45 -19.67 -4.20
C ASP A 162 -12.40 -18.46 -4.16
N ARG A 163 -12.97 -18.10 -5.32
CA ARG A 163 -13.77 -16.87 -5.49
C ARG A 163 -14.94 -16.72 -4.51
N GLY A 164 -15.53 -17.82 -4.05
CA GLY A 164 -16.65 -17.79 -3.12
C GLY A 164 -16.32 -17.23 -1.74
N GLY A 165 -15.03 -17.16 -1.37
CA GLY A 165 -14.57 -16.69 -0.05
C GLY A 165 -13.97 -15.29 -0.03
N VAL A 166 -14.00 -14.54 -1.14
CA VAL A 166 -13.27 -13.26 -1.27
C VAL A 166 -14.09 -12.17 -1.96
N GLY A 167 -13.80 -10.91 -1.60
CA GLY A 167 -14.46 -9.72 -2.16
C GLY A 167 -14.06 -9.40 -3.60
N GLY A 168 -14.79 -8.46 -4.21
CA GLY A 168 -14.67 -8.13 -5.65
C GLY A 168 -13.32 -7.58 -6.11
N TYR A 169 -12.44 -7.18 -5.19
CA TYR A 169 -11.07 -6.74 -5.50
C TYR A 169 -10.07 -7.90 -5.55
N SER A 170 -10.41 -9.08 -5.03
CA SER A 170 -9.52 -10.24 -5.04
C SER A 170 -9.32 -10.78 -6.45
N HIS A 171 -8.09 -11.21 -6.74
CA HIS A 171 -7.71 -11.79 -8.02
C HIS A 171 -6.89 -13.05 -7.79
N PRO A 172 -7.23 -14.18 -8.46
CA PRO A 172 -6.44 -15.39 -8.36
C PRO A 172 -5.07 -15.22 -9.03
N PRO A 173 -4.00 -15.83 -8.51
CA PRO A 173 -2.70 -15.84 -9.15
C PRO A 173 -2.77 -16.57 -10.51
N PRO A 174 -1.86 -16.26 -11.46
CA PRO A 174 -1.83 -16.95 -12.74
C PRO A 174 -1.68 -18.48 -12.59
N GLY A 175 -2.59 -19.23 -13.20
CA GLY A 175 -2.62 -20.70 -13.11
C GLY A 175 -3.64 -21.25 -12.12
N LYS A 176 -4.30 -20.40 -11.31
CA LYS A 176 -5.51 -20.77 -10.59
C LYS A 176 -6.73 -20.43 -11.45
N ASN A 177 -7.56 -21.43 -11.76
CA ASN A 177 -8.81 -21.22 -12.49
C ASN A 177 -9.77 -20.38 -11.63
N LYS A 178 -10.60 -19.55 -12.29
CA LYS A 178 -11.59 -18.69 -11.64
C LYS A 178 -12.68 -19.50 -10.96
#